data_AF-A0A3D0WQD2-F1
#
_entry.id   AF-A0A3D0WQD2-F1
#
_cell.length_a   1.000
_cell.length_b   1.000
_cell.length_c   1.000
_cell.angle_alpha   90.00
_cell.angle_beta   90.00
_cell.angle_gamma   90.00
#
_symmetry.space_group_name_H-M   'P 1'
#
loop_
_entity.id
_entity.type
_entity.pdbx_description
1 polymer ?
#
loop_
_entity_poly.entity_id
_entity_poly.type
_entity_poly.pdbx_seq_one_letter_code
_entity_poly.pdbx_strand_id
1 'polypeptide(L)'
;NAEAIYGTNANPFDQPFAWGSITTKGNDLFAFVENIPVSSSIRLSGFSGKVSEVRLLASDESCRFSQKGNSVVINLPQRISGEFIPVLKIRFENGFKVVPSTVVTGNVLSPQNATPVFGHSSLNYYGGYKSLIGYGWRVSSGKRAGSPELVYTDNERGRRLHIEIDGKTQAVVLNGGSPRIEKLKKNTVKWGSLYRKPGRGVFGYVEEEGMAVVNVRAEDSGWEPVSHFRYGEPYSEKIPPRQSMLFLQEIESEKDQSIAVEVGSGNGVYMLLNGAYLTAHLSPWRVKFGKEIVLLPLQKGLNQLIIKHYNGYESDLSYSLQPLEEWSIYSQQLPVTRINQSVSIRAADAESKVAPLRMNNLRIIK
;
A
#
# COMPACT_ATOMS: atom_id res chain seq x y z
N ASN A 1 -8.22 -21.63 19.56
CA ASN A 1 -7.72 -21.14 18.26
C ASN A 1 -6.19 -21.03 18.13
N ALA A 2 -5.40 -21.56 19.08
CA ALA A 2 -3.93 -21.47 19.06
C ALA A 2 -3.28 -22.02 17.77
N GLU A 3 -3.84 -23.11 17.21
CA GLU A 3 -3.36 -23.73 15.96
C GLU A 3 -3.38 -22.77 14.76
N ALA A 4 -4.34 -21.84 14.72
CA ALA A 4 -4.47 -20.85 13.65
C ALA A 4 -3.46 -19.68 13.77
N ILE A 5 -2.70 -19.63 14.86
CA ILE A 5 -1.74 -18.55 15.15
C ILE A 5 -0.32 -19.11 15.20
N TYR A 6 -0.07 -20.13 16.03
CA TYR A 6 1.29 -20.61 16.26
C TYR A 6 1.80 -21.52 15.14
N GLY A 7 2.92 -21.10 14.53
CA GLY A 7 3.55 -21.82 13.43
C GLY A 7 2.74 -21.77 12.13
N THR A 8 1.85 -20.80 11.98
CA THR A 8 1.19 -20.50 10.71
C THR A 8 2.00 -19.47 9.92
N ASN A 9 1.72 -19.38 8.63
CA ASN A 9 2.20 -18.33 7.75
C ASN A 9 1.10 -17.29 7.52
N ALA A 10 1.52 -16.12 7.05
CA ALA A 10 0.65 -15.02 6.70
C ALA A 10 -0.40 -15.40 5.63
N ASN A 11 -1.45 -14.59 5.54
CA ASN A 11 -2.47 -14.66 4.50
C ASN A 11 -1.82 -14.85 3.11
N PRO A 12 -2.13 -15.95 2.38
CA PRO A 12 -1.53 -16.19 1.08
C PRO A 12 -2.22 -15.42 -0.05
N PHE A 13 -3.36 -14.76 0.19
CA PHE A 13 -4.12 -14.01 -0.80
C PHE A 13 -3.65 -12.56 -0.92
N ASP A 14 -3.70 -12.02 -2.14
CA ASP A 14 -3.32 -10.62 -2.47
C ASP A 14 -4.49 -9.63 -2.33
N GLN A 15 -5.67 -10.13 -1.95
CA GLN A 15 -6.90 -9.36 -1.75
C GLN A 15 -7.40 -9.52 -0.30
N PRO A 16 -7.96 -8.47 0.30
CA PRO A 16 -8.64 -8.57 1.59
C PRO A 16 -10.00 -9.26 1.43
N PHE A 17 -10.53 -9.79 2.54
CA PHE A 17 -11.88 -10.33 2.62
C PHE A 17 -12.70 -9.52 3.63
N ALA A 18 -13.88 -9.05 3.23
CA ALA A 18 -14.71 -8.19 4.08
C ALA A 18 -15.12 -8.85 5.41
N TRP A 19 -15.19 -10.19 5.43
CA TRP A 19 -15.56 -10.97 6.61
C TRP A 19 -14.41 -11.18 7.60
N GLY A 20 -13.15 -10.93 7.24
CA GLY A 20 -12.01 -11.03 8.16
C GLY A 20 -10.70 -11.53 7.54
N SER A 21 -9.87 -12.17 8.38
CA SER A 21 -8.46 -12.48 8.08
C SER A 21 -8.17 -13.97 7.88
N ILE A 22 -7.03 -14.28 7.24
CA ILE A 22 -6.61 -15.65 6.95
C ILE A 22 -5.16 -15.88 7.40
N THR A 23 -4.89 -17.06 7.97
CA THR A 23 -3.54 -17.62 8.09
C THR A 23 -3.48 -19.00 7.41
N THR A 24 -2.29 -19.54 7.19
CA THR A 24 -2.13 -20.85 6.54
C THR A 24 -1.09 -21.74 7.21
N LYS A 25 -1.32 -23.05 7.22
CA LYS A 25 -0.36 -24.05 7.71
C LYS A 25 -0.50 -25.33 6.89
N GLY A 26 0.57 -25.71 6.18
CA GLY A 26 0.52 -26.86 5.27
C GLY A 26 -0.57 -26.71 4.21
N ASN A 27 -1.51 -27.65 4.19
CA ASN A 27 -2.64 -27.66 3.24
C ASN A 27 -3.91 -26.98 3.79
N ASP A 28 -3.83 -26.35 4.96
CA ASP A 28 -4.97 -25.76 5.64
C ASP A 28 -4.92 -24.23 5.57
N LEU A 29 -6.10 -23.64 5.39
CA LEU A 29 -6.36 -22.23 5.64
C LEU A 29 -7.15 -22.08 6.94
N PHE A 30 -6.82 -21.08 7.75
CA PHE A 30 -7.60 -20.70 8.91
C PHE A 30 -8.24 -19.35 8.68
N ALA A 31 -9.57 -19.30 8.61
CA ALA A 31 -10.36 -18.11 8.38
C ALA A 31 -10.90 -17.56 9.70
N PHE A 32 -10.41 -16.40 10.13
CA PHE A 32 -10.89 -15.64 11.28
C PHE A 32 -12.07 -14.77 10.82
N VAL A 33 -13.29 -15.11 11.22
CA VAL A 33 -14.49 -14.37 10.80
C VAL A 33 -14.74 -13.24 11.79
N GLU A 34 -14.13 -12.10 11.51
CA GLU A 34 -14.20 -10.89 12.32
C GLU A 34 -15.55 -10.16 12.15
N ASN A 35 -16.08 -10.15 10.92
CA ASN A 35 -17.36 -9.56 10.59
C ASN A 35 -18.31 -10.67 10.11
N ILE A 36 -19.15 -11.17 11.02
CA ILE A 36 -20.12 -12.22 10.71
C ILE A 36 -21.19 -11.66 9.75
N PRO A 37 -21.31 -12.17 8.51
CA PRO A 37 -22.30 -11.66 7.57
C PRO A 37 -23.72 -12.02 8.00
N VAL A 38 -24.70 -11.17 7.69
CA VAL A 38 -26.14 -11.43 7.92
C VAL A 38 -26.61 -12.71 7.21
N SER A 39 -25.98 -13.08 6.09
CA SER A 39 -26.26 -14.31 5.36
C SER A 39 -25.75 -15.58 6.06
N SER A 40 -25.08 -15.45 7.22
CA SER A 40 -24.39 -16.53 7.94
C SER A 40 -23.51 -17.38 7.03
N SER A 41 -22.90 -16.76 6.03
CA SER A 41 -22.07 -17.44 5.04
C SER A 41 -20.94 -16.54 4.60
N ILE A 42 -19.75 -17.12 4.49
CA ILE A 42 -18.57 -16.43 3.95
C ILE A 42 -18.22 -17.00 2.59
N ARG A 43 -17.62 -16.16 1.75
CA ARG A 43 -17.08 -16.55 0.44
C ARG A 43 -15.58 -16.41 0.46
N LEU A 44 -14.89 -17.48 0.07
CA LEU A 44 -13.47 -17.49 -0.23
C LEU A 44 -13.29 -17.71 -1.73
N SER A 45 -12.45 -16.91 -2.36
CA SER A 45 -12.15 -16.98 -3.79
C SER A 45 -10.68 -16.67 -4.05
N GLY A 46 -10.21 -16.97 -5.26
CA GLY A 46 -8.83 -16.70 -5.65
C GLY A 46 -7.87 -17.84 -5.32
N PHE A 47 -8.33 -19.09 -5.40
CA PHE A 47 -7.46 -20.26 -5.23
C PHE A 47 -7.77 -21.36 -6.25
N SER A 48 -6.78 -22.20 -6.56
CA SER A 48 -6.95 -23.49 -7.20
C SER A 48 -6.67 -24.60 -6.19
N GLY A 49 -7.51 -25.62 -6.15
CA GLY A 49 -7.44 -26.72 -5.19
C GLY A 49 -8.85 -27.17 -4.83
N LYS A 50 -9.00 -28.41 -4.37
CA LYS A 50 -10.30 -28.95 -3.94
C LYS A 50 -10.40 -28.91 -2.42
N VAL A 51 -11.40 -28.20 -1.92
CA VAL A 51 -11.73 -28.20 -0.49
C VAL A 51 -12.32 -29.56 -0.14
N SER A 52 -11.67 -30.28 0.76
CA SER A 52 -12.17 -31.57 1.26
C SER A 52 -13.10 -31.40 2.45
N GLU A 53 -12.84 -30.39 3.27
CA GLU A 53 -13.46 -30.27 4.58
C GLU A 53 -13.38 -28.84 5.10
N VAL A 54 -14.43 -28.42 5.82
CA VAL A 54 -14.43 -27.17 6.57
C VAL A 54 -15.00 -27.44 7.96
N ARG A 55 -14.30 -27.03 9.01
CA ARG A 55 -14.73 -27.19 10.41
C ARG A 55 -14.53 -25.93 11.23
N LEU A 56 -15.35 -25.74 12.25
CA LEU A 56 -15.14 -24.73 13.28
C LEU A 56 -14.03 -25.21 14.23
N LEU A 57 -12.93 -24.46 14.35
CA LEU A 57 -11.74 -24.88 15.08
C LEU A 57 -11.99 -25.07 16.60
N ALA A 58 -12.95 -24.34 17.16
CA ALA A 58 -13.25 -24.38 18.59
C ALA A 58 -14.01 -25.65 19.03
N SER A 59 -14.89 -26.17 18.16
CA SER A 59 -15.79 -27.28 18.48
C SER A 59 -15.60 -28.50 17.59
N ASP A 60 -14.78 -28.40 16.55
CA ASP A 60 -14.63 -29.40 15.48
C ASP A 60 -15.93 -29.67 14.70
N GLU A 61 -16.93 -28.78 14.81
CA GLU A 61 -18.21 -28.90 14.10
C GLU A 61 -18.01 -28.69 12.59
N SER A 62 -18.54 -29.63 11.79
CA SER A 62 -18.46 -29.57 10.33
C SER A 62 -19.35 -28.47 9.76
N CYS A 63 -18.78 -27.64 8.90
CA CYS A 63 -19.48 -26.58 8.19
C CYS A 63 -19.91 -27.07 6.80
N ARG A 64 -21.15 -26.78 6.40
CA ARG A 64 -21.59 -27.04 5.02
C ARG A 64 -20.91 -26.06 4.08
N PHE A 65 -20.41 -26.54 2.95
CA PHE A 65 -19.81 -25.69 1.93
C PHE A 65 -20.17 -26.14 0.52
N SER A 66 -20.09 -25.20 -0.43
CA SER A 66 -20.25 -25.46 -1.86
C SER A 66 -19.12 -24.80 -2.62
N GLN A 67 -18.32 -25.60 -3.31
CA GLN A 67 -17.24 -25.11 -4.17
C GLN A 67 -17.68 -25.09 -5.63
N LYS A 68 -17.41 -23.97 -6.32
CA LYS A 68 -17.55 -23.81 -7.77
C LYS A 68 -16.27 -23.21 -8.33
N GLY A 69 -15.52 -24.03 -9.07
CA GLY A 69 -14.21 -23.65 -9.61
C GLY A 69 -13.25 -23.19 -8.50
N ASN A 70 -12.80 -21.95 -8.63
CA ASN A 70 -11.84 -21.25 -7.78
C ASN A 70 -12.49 -20.40 -6.66
N SER A 71 -13.73 -20.73 -6.28
CA SER A 71 -14.45 -20.13 -5.15
C SER A 71 -15.22 -21.17 -4.35
N VAL A 72 -15.26 -20.99 -3.03
CA VAL A 72 -16.08 -21.77 -2.09
C VAL A 72 -16.94 -20.83 -1.25
N VAL A 73 -18.21 -21.20 -1.06
CA VAL A 73 -19.13 -20.58 -0.11
C VAL A 73 -19.27 -21.52 1.07
N ILE A 74 -19.07 -21.01 2.28
CA ILE A 74 -19.09 -21.77 3.53
C ILE A 74 -20.20 -21.21 4.40
N ASN A 75 -21.11 -22.08 4.85
CA ASN A 75 -22.17 -21.73 5.78
C ASN A 75 -21.63 -21.84 7.20
N LEU A 76 -21.77 -20.75 7.95
CA LEU A 76 -21.42 -20.67 9.35
C LEU A 76 -22.44 -21.44 10.20
N PRO A 77 -22.02 -22.18 11.24
CA PRO A 77 -22.93 -22.76 12.22
C PRO A 77 -23.84 -21.72 12.87
N GLN A 78 -25.09 -22.10 13.19
CA GLN A 78 -26.09 -21.18 13.75
C GLN A 78 -25.73 -20.64 15.16
N ARG A 79 -24.83 -21.32 15.88
CA ARG A 79 -24.45 -21.01 17.28
C ARG A 79 -23.09 -20.32 17.41
N ILE A 80 -22.65 -19.57 16.42
CA ILE A 80 -21.48 -18.72 16.61
C ILE A 80 -21.88 -17.54 17.51
N SER A 81 -21.33 -17.48 18.73
CA SER A 81 -21.43 -16.28 19.57
C SER A 81 -20.46 -15.22 19.06
N GLY A 82 -20.88 -13.95 19.07
CA GLY A 82 -20.02 -12.81 18.75
C GLY A 82 -19.02 -12.46 19.86
N GLU A 83 -19.00 -13.23 20.95
CA GLU A 83 -18.13 -13.02 22.11
C GLU A 83 -16.65 -13.29 21.77
N PHE A 84 -16.40 -14.23 20.85
CA PHE A 84 -15.08 -14.56 20.35
C PHE A 84 -15.07 -14.61 18.83
N ILE A 85 -13.93 -14.28 18.21
CA ILE A 85 -13.75 -14.42 16.76
C ILE A 85 -13.76 -15.91 16.41
N PRO A 86 -14.78 -16.42 15.69
CA PRO A 86 -14.80 -17.81 15.22
C PRO A 86 -13.70 -18.03 14.18
N VAL A 87 -13.10 -19.23 14.23
CA VAL A 87 -12.04 -19.61 13.30
C VAL A 87 -12.43 -20.89 12.57
N LEU A 88 -12.52 -20.83 11.25
CA LEU A 88 -12.77 -22.00 10.42
C LEU A 88 -11.46 -22.58 9.92
N LYS A 89 -11.29 -23.89 10.04
CA LYS A 89 -10.22 -24.65 9.38
C LYS A 89 -10.76 -25.18 8.06
N ILE A 90 -10.15 -24.75 6.95
CA ILE A 90 -10.50 -25.12 5.57
C ILE A 90 -9.37 -25.99 5.04
N ARG A 91 -9.65 -27.28 4.85
CA ARG A 91 -8.66 -28.27 4.41
C ARG A 91 -8.78 -28.55 2.91
N PHE A 92 -7.64 -28.64 2.25
CA PHE A 92 -7.54 -29.00 0.85
C PHE A 92 -6.99 -30.42 0.66
N GLU A 93 -7.57 -31.19 -0.27
CA GLU A 93 -7.20 -32.59 -0.52
C GLU A 93 -5.69 -32.74 -0.81
N ASN A 94 -5.17 -31.93 -1.74
CA ASN A 94 -3.79 -31.99 -2.22
C ASN A 94 -3.12 -30.61 -2.17
N GLY A 95 -3.47 -29.83 -1.14
CA GLY A 95 -3.05 -28.43 -1.02
C GLY A 95 -3.77 -27.50 -1.98
N PHE A 96 -3.33 -26.24 -1.98
CA PHE A 96 -3.90 -25.18 -2.82
C PHE A 96 -2.80 -24.30 -3.40
N LYS A 97 -3.16 -23.55 -4.44
CA LYS A 97 -2.37 -22.44 -4.95
C LYS A 97 -3.26 -21.21 -5.02
N VAL A 98 -2.75 -20.07 -4.58
CA VAL A 98 -3.48 -18.81 -4.73
C VAL A 98 -3.42 -18.38 -6.19
N VAL A 99 -4.60 -18.04 -6.73
CA VAL A 99 -4.78 -17.42 -8.03
C VAL A 99 -4.74 -15.91 -7.79
N PRO A 100 -3.79 -15.18 -8.40
CA PRO A 100 -3.69 -13.74 -8.24
C PRO A 100 -5.01 -13.05 -8.61
N SER A 101 -5.45 -12.10 -7.80
CA SER A 101 -6.65 -11.32 -8.08
C SER A 101 -6.45 -10.37 -9.26
N THR A 102 -5.19 -9.93 -9.48
CA THR A 102 -4.83 -8.98 -10.53
C THR A 102 -3.72 -9.51 -11.41
N VAL A 103 -3.96 -9.52 -12.73
CA VAL A 103 -2.94 -9.79 -13.76
C VAL A 103 -2.80 -8.55 -14.63
N VAL A 104 -1.62 -7.94 -14.63
CA VAL A 104 -1.34 -6.72 -15.39
C VAL A 104 -1.16 -7.05 -16.87
N THR A 105 -2.10 -6.60 -17.68
CA THR A 105 -2.13 -6.79 -19.14
C THR A 105 -1.45 -5.65 -19.91
N GLY A 106 -1.44 -4.44 -19.35
CA GLY A 106 -0.76 -3.27 -19.94
C GLY A 106 0.76 -3.39 -19.92
N ASN A 107 1.45 -2.43 -20.55
CA ASN A 107 2.91 -2.39 -20.63
C ASN A 107 3.58 -1.73 -19.41
N VAL A 108 2.82 -1.10 -18.51
CA VAL A 108 3.37 -0.39 -17.35
C VAL A 108 3.06 -1.18 -16.08
N LEU A 109 4.10 -1.56 -15.35
CA LEU A 109 4.02 -2.05 -13.99
C LEU A 109 4.31 -0.87 -13.06
N SER A 110 3.34 -0.46 -12.27
CA SER A 110 3.44 0.67 -11.35
C SER A 110 2.94 0.28 -9.96
N PRO A 111 3.20 1.08 -8.93
CA PRO A 111 2.67 0.82 -7.59
C PRO A 111 1.14 0.68 -7.56
N GLN A 112 0.43 1.37 -8.46
CA GLN A 112 -1.03 1.37 -8.52
C GLN A 112 -1.62 0.04 -9.01
N ASN A 113 -0.84 -0.76 -9.75
CA ASN A 113 -1.26 -2.08 -10.23
C ASN A 113 -0.40 -3.22 -9.67
N ALA A 114 0.37 -2.93 -8.60
CA ALA A 114 1.13 -3.91 -7.85
C ALA A 114 0.26 -4.55 -6.77
N THR A 115 0.59 -5.78 -6.39
CA THR A 115 0.33 -6.31 -5.07
C THR A 115 1.38 -5.72 -4.11
N PRO A 116 1.01 -4.82 -3.20
CA PRO A 116 1.95 -4.29 -2.22
C PRO A 116 2.32 -5.39 -1.22
N VAL A 117 3.57 -5.36 -0.76
CA VAL A 117 4.02 -6.22 0.35
C VAL A 117 4.34 -5.33 1.53
N PHE A 118 3.70 -5.65 2.65
CA PHE A 118 3.84 -4.87 3.87
C PHE A 118 4.58 -5.65 4.94
N GLY A 119 5.39 -4.92 5.71
CA GLY A 119 5.87 -5.32 7.02
C GLY A 119 5.20 -4.46 8.11
N HIS A 120 5.50 -4.77 9.37
CA HIS A 120 5.18 -3.87 10.48
C HIS A 120 6.47 -3.25 11.00
N SER A 121 6.59 -1.93 10.88
CA SER A 121 7.70 -1.17 11.44
C SER A 121 7.28 -0.48 12.72
N SER A 122 8.16 -0.46 13.71
CA SER A 122 7.95 0.27 14.94
C SER A 122 9.29 0.69 15.53
N LEU A 123 9.51 2.00 15.66
CA LEU A 123 10.69 2.55 16.35
C LEU A 123 10.48 2.72 17.85
N ASN A 124 9.22 2.81 18.27
CA ASN A 124 8.79 2.92 19.66
C ASN A 124 7.29 2.60 19.75
N TYR A 125 6.75 2.51 20.97
CA TYR A 125 5.34 2.16 21.22
C TYR A 125 4.31 2.96 20.40
N TYR A 126 4.57 4.25 20.12
CA TYR A 126 3.67 5.12 19.38
C TYR A 126 4.01 5.27 17.90
N GLY A 127 5.14 4.70 17.47
CA GLY A 127 5.69 4.80 16.12
C GLY A 127 5.43 3.55 15.27
N GLY A 128 4.47 2.71 15.66
CA GLY A 128 4.09 1.51 14.91
C GLY A 128 3.28 1.84 13.65
N TYR A 129 3.62 1.24 12.51
CA TYR A 129 2.92 1.42 11.24
C TYR A 129 3.14 0.26 10.27
N LYS A 130 2.20 0.12 9.33
CA LYS A 130 2.33 -0.76 8.17
C LYS A 130 3.33 -0.13 7.19
N SER A 131 4.51 -0.71 7.06
CA SER A 131 5.56 -0.25 6.15
C SER A 131 5.49 -0.99 4.83
N LEU A 132 5.40 -0.27 3.72
CA LEU A 132 5.51 -0.87 2.40
C LEU A 132 6.96 -1.29 2.17
N ILE A 133 7.21 -2.59 2.06
CA ILE A 133 8.57 -3.17 1.93
C ILE A 133 8.87 -3.65 0.51
N GLY A 134 7.87 -3.64 -0.38
CA GLY A 134 8.05 -4.13 -1.73
C GLY A 134 6.79 -4.15 -2.56
N TYR A 135 6.97 -4.47 -3.83
CA TYR A 135 5.92 -4.67 -4.80
C TYR A 135 6.02 -6.05 -5.44
N GLY A 136 4.89 -6.61 -5.84
CA GLY A 136 4.79 -7.78 -6.70
C GLY A 136 3.81 -7.51 -7.83
N TRP A 137 4.13 -8.02 -9.02
CA TRP A 137 3.25 -7.98 -10.18
C TRP A 137 3.13 -9.38 -10.75
N ARG A 138 1.90 -9.73 -11.12
CA ARG A 138 1.62 -10.85 -12.01
C ARG A 138 1.26 -10.27 -13.36
N VAL A 139 1.86 -10.80 -14.42
CA VAL A 139 1.72 -10.23 -15.75
C VAL A 139 1.22 -11.29 -16.72
N SER A 140 0.48 -10.86 -17.73
CA SER A 140 0.31 -11.69 -18.92
C SER A 140 1.55 -11.59 -19.80
N SER A 141 1.94 -12.70 -20.42
CA SER A 141 3.08 -12.74 -21.33
C SER A 141 2.92 -11.70 -22.44
N GLY A 142 3.87 -10.78 -22.56
CA GLY A 142 3.88 -9.82 -23.64
C GLY A 142 3.99 -10.53 -24.99
N LYS A 143 3.21 -10.06 -26.00
CA LYS A 143 3.30 -10.60 -27.37
C LYS A 143 4.61 -10.22 -28.08
N ARG A 144 5.32 -9.19 -27.61
CA ARG A 144 6.57 -8.66 -28.20
C ARG A 144 7.73 -8.82 -27.22
N ALA A 145 8.91 -9.17 -27.75
CA ALA A 145 10.16 -9.07 -26.99
C ALA A 145 10.60 -7.60 -26.97
N GLY A 146 11.09 -7.15 -25.82
CA GLY A 146 11.57 -5.80 -25.58
C GLY A 146 12.32 -5.80 -24.26
N SER A 147 13.46 -5.10 -24.18
CA SER A 147 14.20 -4.99 -22.93
C SER A 147 13.43 -4.09 -21.98
N PRO A 148 12.87 -4.62 -20.88
CA PRO A 148 12.06 -3.81 -19.98
C PRO A 148 12.92 -2.71 -19.35
N GLU A 149 12.31 -1.58 -19.05
CA GLU A 149 13.01 -0.42 -18.50
C GLU A 149 12.47 -0.04 -17.12
N LEU A 150 13.37 0.18 -16.17
CA LEU A 150 13.08 0.83 -14.90
C LEU A 150 12.97 2.33 -15.11
N VAL A 151 11.87 2.92 -14.68
CA VAL A 151 11.62 4.36 -14.76
C VAL A 151 11.45 4.91 -13.35
N TYR A 152 12.23 5.94 -12.99
CA TYR A 152 12.29 6.48 -11.63
C TYR A 152 12.66 7.97 -11.62
N THR A 153 12.55 8.61 -10.45
CA THR A 153 12.84 10.04 -10.24
C THR A 153 14.15 10.24 -9.49
N ASP A 154 14.55 11.50 -9.27
CA ASP A 154 15.69 11.83 -8.41
C ASP A 154 15.58 11.21 -7.00
N ASN A 155 14.36 11.00 -6.51
CA ASN A 155 14.11 10.42 -5.18
C ASN A 155 14.64 8.99 -5.01
N GLU A 156 14.64 8.19 -6.08
CA GLU A 156 15.10 6.79 -6.03
C GLU A 156 16.54 6.63 -6.53
N ARG A 157 17.17 7.70 -7.03
CA ARG A 157 18.52 7.62 -7.63
C ARG A 157 19.55 7.16 -6.59
N GLY A 158 20.41 6.23 -6.99
CA GLY A 158 21.44 5.62 -6.14
C GLY A 158 20.93 4.50 -5.22
N ARG A 159 19.61 4.28 -5.13
CA ARG A 159 19.06 3.16 -4.36
C ARG A 159 19.44 1.81 -4.99
N ARG A 160 19.57 0.79 -4.14
CA ARG A 160 19.84 -0.60 -4.53
C ARG A 160 18.60 -1.45 -4.33
N LEU A 161 18.24 -2.23 -5.34
CA LEU A 161 17.06 -3.09 -5.31
C LEU A 161 17.39 -4.53 -5.71
N HIS A 162 16.70 -5.47 -5.08
CA HIS A 162 16.53 -6.81 -5.61
C HIS A 162 15.28 -6.82 -6.47
N ILE A 163 15.46 -7.10 -7.76
CA ILE A 163 14.35 -7.37 -8.68
C ILE A 163 14.36 -8.85 -9.01
N GLU A 164 13.22 -9.50 -8.82
CA GLU A 164 13.01 -10.88 -9.24
C GLU A 164 12.10 -10.88 -10.46
N ILE A 165 12.57 -11.46 -11.56
CA ILE A 165 11.81 -11.58 -12.81
C ILE A 165 11.71 -13.07 -13.13
N ASP A 166 10.48 -13.58 -13.22
CA ASP A 166 10.19 -14.98 -13.55
C ASP A 166 11.05 -15.98 -12.71
N GLY A 167 11.19 -15.71 -11.40
CA GLY A 167 11.93 -16.55 -10.45
C GLY A 167 13.44 -16.34 -10.43
N LYS A 168 13.99 -15.43 -11.24
CA LYS A 168 15.41 -15.07 -11.23
C LYS A 168 15.62 -13.72 -10.55
N THR A 169 16.36 -13.72 -9.45
CA THR A 169 16.71 -12.50 -8.70
C THR A 169 17.99 -11.89 -9.24
N GLN A 170 18.00 -10.57 -9.37
CA GLN A 170 19.19 -9.78 -9.70
C GLN A 170 19.23 -8.50 -8.86
N ALA A 171 20.45 -8.03 -8.56
CA ALA A 171 20.66 -6.75 -7.90
C ALA A 171 20.79 -5.64 -8.95
N VAL A 172 20.12 -4.52 -8.72
CA VAL A 172 20.17 -3.34 -9.59
C VAL A 172 20.43 -2.11 -8.74
N VAL A 173 21.30 -1.23 -9.23
CA VAL A 173 21.48 0.12 -8.69
C VAL A 173 20.77 1.09 -9.63
N LEU A 174 19.96 1.99 -9.08
CA LEU A 174 19.21 3.00 -9.84
C LEU A 174 20.11 4.21 -10.17
N ASN A 175 21.07 4.02 -11.07
CA ASN A 175 22.04 5.04 -11.45
C ASN A 175 22.20 5.22 -12.97
N GLY A 176 21.43 4.48 -13.77
CA GLY A 176 21.45 4.53 -15.22
C GLY A 176 20.55 5.62 -15.81
N GLY A 177 20.73 5.87 -17.09
CA GLY A 177 19.95 6.85 -17.85
C GLY A 177 20.40 8.30 -17.64
N SER A 178 20.24 9.11 -18.68
CA SER A 178 20.34 10.57 -18.56
C SER A 178 19.00 11.14 -18.10
N PRO A 179 18.98 12.23 -17.31
CA PRO A 179 17.73 12.83 -16.86
C PRO A 179 16.94 13.36 -18.06
N ARG A 180 15.66 13.00 -18.13
CA ARG A 180 14.66 13.64 -18.99
C ARG A 180 13.75 14.51 -18.11
N ILE A 181 13.61 15.77 -18.46
CA ILE A 181 12.68 16.67 -17.76
C ILE A 181 11.26 16.41 -18.26
N GLU A 182 10.39 15.97 -17.35
CA GLU A 182 8.94 16.00 -17.54
C GLU A 182 8.40 17.36 -17.14
N LYS A 183 7.36 17.82 -17.85
CA LYS A 183 6.67 19.07 -17.56
C LYS A 183 5.19 18.82 -17.39
N LEU A 184 4.60 19.41 -16.34
CA LEU A 184 3.17 19.45 -16.16
C LEU A 184 2.54 20.18 -17.34
N LYS A 185 1.50 19.58 -17.93
CA LYS A 185 0.75 20.24 -18.98
C LYS A 185 -0.06 21.38 -18.34
N LYS A 186 0.06 22.58 -18.89
CA LYS A 186 -0.69 23.74 -18.40
C LYS A 186 -2.18 23.46 -18.40
N ASN A 187 -2.86 23.96 -17.37
CA ASN A 187 -4.31 23.89 -17.19
C ASN A 187 -4.91 22.48 -17.06
N THR A 188 -4.11 21.41 -16.96
CA THR A 188 -4.66 20.05 -16.78
C THR A 188 -4.93 19.67 -15.32
N VAL A 189 -4.45 20.48 -14.37
CA VAL A 189 -4.63 20.29 -12.93
C VAL A 189 -4.95 21.62 -12.27
N LYS A 190 -5.91 21.61 -11.33
CA LYS A 190 -6.25 22.75 -10.48
C LYS A 190 -6.11 22.35 -9.01
N TRP A 191 -5.30 23.10 -8.28
CA TRP A 191 -5.15 22.96 -6.84
C TRP A 191 -6.36 23.57 -6.13
N GLY A 192 -7.11 22.73 -5.42
CA GLY A 192 -8.28 23.11 -4.64
C GLY A 192 -7.92 23.55 -3.23
N SER A 193 -8.88 23.45 -2.33
CA SER A 193 -8.72 23.87 -0.94
C SER A 193 -7.76 22.95 -0.19
N LEU A 194 -7.01 23.53 0.76
CA LEU A 194 -6.22 22.80 1.73
C LEU A 194 -6.98 22.80 3.06
N TYR A 195 -7.07 21.64 3.70
CA TYR A 195 -7.65 21.47 5.02
C TYR A 195 -6.65 20.85 5.98
N ARG A 196 -6.84 21.10 7.28
CA ARG A 196 -6.06 20.47 8.33
C ARG A 196 -6.92 19.96 9.48
N LYS A 197 -6.44 18.94 10.18
CA LYS A 197 -6.97 18.55 11.50
C LYS A 197 -5.89 17.94 12.39
N PRO A 198 -6.01 18.02 13.72
CA PRO A 198 -5.14 17.29 14.63
C PRO A 198 -5.16 15.79 14.32
N GLY A 199 -3.99 15.17 14.25
CA GLY A 199 -3.88 13.73 14.10
C GLY A 199 -4.12 12.99 15.40
N ARG A 200 -4.83 11.86 15.30
CA ARG A 200 -5.15 10.98 16.44
C ARG A 200 -4.32 9.71 16.41
N GLY A 201 -4.20 9.08 17.58
CA GLY A 201 -3.59 7.76 17.73
C GLY A 201 -2.09 7.71 17.46
N VAL A 202 -1.60 6.47 17.25
CA VAL A 202 -0.20 6.19 16.90
C VAL A 202 0.12 6.63 15.47
N PHE A 203 1.41 6.69 15.11
CA PHE A 203 1.87 7.12 13.79
C PHE A 203 1.12 6.41 12.65
N GLY A 204 1.04 5.08 12.68
CA GLY A 204 0.43 4.26 11.63
C GLY A 204 -1.09 4.24 11.56
N TYR A 205 -1.79 5.10 12.31
CA TYR A 205 -3.24 5.22 12.25
C TYR A 205 -3.65 6.47 11.46
N VAL A 206 -4.38 6.29 10.37
CA VAL A 206 -5.04 7.35 9.58
C VAL A 206 -6.49 6.91 9.36
N GLU A 207 -7.43 7.68 9.90
CA GLU A 207 -8.87 7.34 9.87
C GLU A 207 -9.41 7.28 8.44
N GLU A 208 -8.84 8.08 7.54
CA GLU A 208 -9.24 8.21 6.14
C GLU A 208 -8.65 7.11 5.22
N GLU A 209 -7.82 6.20 5.73
CA GLU A 209 -7.30 5.09 4.90
C GLU A 209 -8.46 4.21 4.42
N GLY A 210 -8.54 4.00 3.10
CA GLY A 210 -9.63 3.28 2.43
C GLY A 210 -10.83 4.16 2.06
N MET A 211 -10.90 5.42 2.50
CA MET A 211 -11.98 6.34 2.11
C MET A 211 -11.66 7.01 0.77
N ALA A 212 -12.35 6.60 -0.30
CA ALA A 212 -12.15 7.15 -1.65
C ALA A 212 -12.33 8.69 -1.69
N VAL A 213 -13.31 9.19 -0.92
CA VAL A 213 -13.58 10.62 -0.75
C VAL A 213 -13.91 10.89 0.71
N VAL A 214 -13.28 11.92 1.27
CA VAL A 214 -13.49 12.44 2.62
C VAL A 214 -14.39 13.66 2.55
N ASN A 215 -15.50 13.63 3.29
CA ASN A 215 -16.39 14.77 3.44
C ASN A 215 -15.90 15.70 4.56
N VAL A 216 -15.08 16.69 4.20
CA VAL A 216 -14.57 17.70 5.14
C VAL A 216 -15.66 18.56 5.79
N ARG A 217 -16.88 18.57 5.24
CA ARG A 217 -18.02 19.35 5.76
C ARG A 217 -18.97 18.54 6.64
N ALA A 218 -18.68 17.27 6.93
CA ALA A 218 -19.45 16.52 7.91
C ALA A 218 -19.35 17.20 9.29
N GLU A 219 -20.42 17.12 10.08
CA GLU A 219 -20.56 17.84 11.35
C GLU A 219 -19.44 17.49 12.35
N ASP A 220 -18.92 16.27 12.28
CA ASP A 220 -17.89 15.71 13.15
C ASP A 220 -16.52 15.54 12.45
N SER A 221 -16.33 16.13 11.27
CA SER A 221 -15.15 15.90 10.44
C SER A 221 -13.83 16.35 11.11
N GLY A 222 -13.89 17.42 11.91
CA GLY A 222 -12.75 18.07 12.54
C GLY A 222 -11.81 18.79 11.56
N TRP A 223 -12.15 18.85 10.28
CA TRP A 223 -11.34 19.49 9.25
C TRP A 223 -11.58 20.99 9.18
N GLU A 224 -10.51 21.77 9.21
CA GLU A 224 -10.55 23.22 9.13
C GLU A 224 -9.82 23.70 7.87
N PRO A 225 -10.35 24.69 7.13
CA PRO A 225 -9.66 25.23 5.97
C PRO A 225 -8.37 25.95 6.37
N VAL A 226 -7.30 25.72 5.62
CA VAL A 226 -6.02 26.44 5.77
C VAL A 226 -5.99 27.60 4.79
N SER A 227 -6.03 28.82 5.32
CA SER A 227 -5.84 30.03 4.51
C SER A 227 -4.35 30.40 4.40
N HIS A 228 -3.98 31.03 3.29
CA HIS A 228 -2.64 31.61 3.07
C HIS A 228 -1.45 30.62 3.17
N PHE A 229 -1.67 29.34 2.88
CA PHE A 229 -0.58 28.38 2.76
C PHE A 229 0.34 28.73 1.57
N ARG A 230 1.65 28.80 1.81
CA ARG A 230 2.67 29.12 0.82
C ARG A 230 3.38 27.84 0.41
N TYR A 231 2.99 27.30 -0.75
CA TYR A 231 3.60 26.09 -1.30
C TYR A 231 5.11 26.28 -1.52
N GLY A 232 5.89 25.25 -1.21
CA GLY A 232 7.36 25.28 -1.30
C GLY A 232 8.08 25.87 -0.09
N GLU A 233 7.39 26.63 0.76
CA GLU A 233 8.00 27.15 2.00
C GLU A 233 7.97 26.09 3.12
N PRO A 234 9.07 25.91 3.87
CA PRO A 234 9.07 25.09 5.07
C PRO A 234 8.35 25.80 6.22
N TYR A 235 7.43 25.09 6.86
CA TYR A 235 6.77 25.49 8.09
C TYR A 235 7.35 24.74 9.29
N SER A 236 7.29 25.36 10.45
CA SER A 236 7.61 24.72 11.73
C SER A 236 6.59 25.18 12.78
N GLU A 237 5.87 24.23 13.36
CA GLU A 237 4.83 24.51 14.35
C GLU A 237 5.11 23.78 15.67
N LYS A 238 4.69 24.38 16.78
CA LYS A 238 4.86 23.82 18.13
C LYS A 238 3.86 22.69 18.38
N ILE A 239 4.12 21.54 17.77
CA ILE A 239 3.39 20.29 17.94
C ILE A 239 4.34 19.35 18.67
N PRO A 240 4.09 19.01 19.96
CA PRO A 240 5.02 18.23 20.77
C PRO A 240 5.33 16.83 20.21
N PRO A 241 6.38 16.15 20.73
CA PRO A 241 6.66 14.77 20.40
C PRO A 241 5.44 13.85 20.57
N ARG A 242 5.35 12.87 19.68
CA ARG A 242 4.29 11.84 19.58
C ARG A 242 2.92 12.36 19.18
N GLN A 243 2.85 13.59 18.66
CA GLN A 243 1.64 14.17 18.09
C GLN A 243 1.76 14.28 16.57
N SER A 244 0.63 14.56 15.92
CA SER A 244 0.58 14.72 14.47
C SER A 244 -0.45 15.75 14.03
N MET A 245 -0.30 16.18 12.79
CA MET A 245 -1.26 16.97 12.05
C MET A 245 -1.54 16.26 10.73
N LEU A 246 -2.78 16.27 10.27
CA LEU A 246 -3.13 15.84 8.93
C LEU A 246 -3.40 17.05 8.06
N PHE A 247 -2.94 16.98 6.82
CA PHE A 247 -3.41 17.80 5.71
C PHE A 247 -4.26 16.98 4.75
N LEU A 248 -5.28 17.62 4.18
CA LEU A 248 -6.01 17.14 3.01
C LEU A 248 -5.94 18.23 1.95
N GLN A 249 -5.31 17.92 0.82
CA GLN A 249 -5.22 18.78 -0.34
C GLN A 249 -6.17 18.26 -1.43
N GLU A 250 -7.12 19.10 -1.83
CA GLU A 250 -7.96 18.82 -3.00
C GLU A 250 -7.20 19.11 -4.30
N ILE A 251 -7.31 18.22 -5.28
CA ILE A 251 -6.64 18.32 -6.58
C ILE A 251 -7.63 17.90 -7.66
N GLU A 252 -8.09 18.85 -8.48
CA GLU A 252 -8.93 18.55 -9.63
C GLU A 252 -8.06 18.26 -10.85
N SER A 253 -8.35 17.16 -11.55
CA SER A 253 -7.58 16.71 -12.72
C SER A 253 -8.49 16.53 -13.93
N GLU A 254 -8.12 17.10 -15.07
CA GLU A 254 -8.94 17.00 -16.30
C GLU A 254 -9.02 15.57 -16.89
N LYS A 255 -8.07 14.72 -16.50
CA LYS A 255 -7.90 13.35 -17.01
C LYS A 255 -7.09 12.51 -16.03
N ASP A 256 -7.03 11.21 -16.28
CA ASP A 256 -6.06 10.35 -15.63
C ASP A 256 -4.64 10.79 -16.04
N GLN A 257 -3.82 11.20 -15.07
CA GLN A 257 -2.46 11.66 -15.31
C GLN A 257 -1.60 11.52 -14.05
N SER A 258 -0.29 11.45 -14.25
CA SER A 258 0.67 11.50 -13.15
C SER A 258 1.22 12.91 -13.04
N ILE A 259 1.19 13.48 -11.84
CA ILE A 259 1.90 14.72 -11.51
C ILE A 259 2.97 14.46 -10.44
N ALA A 260 3.79 15.45 -10.14
CA ALA A 260 4.76 15.38 -9.06
C ALA A 260 4.51 16.46 -8.01
N VAL A 261 4.73 16.10 -6.75
CA VAL A 261 4.85 17.04 -5.64
C VAL A 261 6.15 16.80 -4.90
N GLU A 262 6.71 17.85 -4.31
CA GLU A 262 7.73 17.71 -3.27
C GLU A 262 7.04 17.82 -1.90
N VAL A 263 7.28 16.82 -1.05
CA VAL A 263 6.79 16.78 0.33
C VAL A 263 7.97 16.96 1.27
N GLY A 264 7.91 18.01 2.07
CA GLY A 264 8.82 18.22 3.18
C GLY A 264 8.23 17.61 4.45
N SER A 265 9.02 16.85 5.18
CA SER A 265 8.63 16.29 6.46
C SER A 265 9.81 16.27 7.43
N GLY A 266 9.50 16.42 8.72
CA GLY A 266 10.46 16.17 9.79
C GLY A 266 10.72 14.68 9.98
N ASN A 267 10.23 14.12 11.08
CA ASN A 267 10.59 12.75 11.43
C ASN A 267 9.67 11.70 10.78
N GLY A 268 8.38 11.97 10.60
CA GLY A 268 7.43 10.97 10.14
C GLY A 268 6.39 11.52 9.17
N VAL A 269 6.09 10.73 8.13
CA VAL A 269 5.09 11.06 7.11
C VAL A 269 4.28 9.81 6.73
N TYR A 270 2.97 9.98 6.58
CA TYR A 270 2.05 8.96 6.05
C TYR A 270 1.20 9.60 4.96
N MET A 271 1.18 9.03 3.76
CA MET A 271 0.51 9.62 2.61
C MET A 271 -0.53 8.69 2.00
N LEU A 272 -1.71 9.26 1.74
CA LEU A 272 -2.80 8.63 1.01
C LEU A 272 -3.17 9.48 -0.20
N LEU A 273 -3.59 8.84 -1.29
CA LEU A 273 -4.27 9.50 -2.40
C LEU A 273 -5.60 8.81 -2.64
N ASN A 274 -6.70 9.55 -2.53
CA ASN A 274 -8.08 9.03 -2.65
C ASN A 274 -8.29 7.82 -1.71
N GLY A 275 -7.82 7.94 -0.46
CA GLY A 275 -7.84 6.87 0.54
C GLY A 275 -6.84 5.73 0.33
N ALA A 276 -6.19 5.63 -0.83
CA ALA A 276 -5.22 4.56 -1.10
C ALA A 276 -3.83 4.91 -0.55
N TYR A 277 -3.20 3.94 0.13
CA TYR A 277 -1.85 4.06 0.66
C TYR A 277 -0.82 4.35 -0.44
N LEU A 278 -0.08 5.46 -0.33
CA LEU A 278 1.07 5.76 -1.19
C LEU A 278 2.37 5.27 -0.54
N THR A 279 2.68 5.81 0.63
CA THR A 279 3.90 5.50 1.39
C THR A 279 3.76 6.01 2.83
N ALA A 280 4.48 5.39 3.75
CA ALA A 280 4.67 5.91 5.09
C ALA A 280 6.07 5.56 5.58
N HIS A 281 6.70 6.47 6.30
CA HIS A 281 7.96 6.20 6.97
C HIS A 281 8.18 7.12 8.15
N LEU A 282 8.86 6.58 9.16
CA LEU A 282 9.33 7.29 10.34
C LEU A 282 10.85 7.14 10.41
N SER A 283 11.56 8.27 10.40
CA SER A 283 13.01 8.32 10.38
C SER A 283 13.62 7.83 11.71
N PRO A 284 14.48 6.80 11.69
CA PRO A 284 15.24 6.38 12.87
C PRO A 284 16.32 7.40 13.27
N TRP A 285 16.75 8.21 12.30
CA TRP A 285 17.83 9.19 12.44
C TRP A 285 17.38 10.54 12.98
N ARG A 286 16.10 10.68 13.36
CA ARG A 286 15.50 11.92 13.90
C ARG A 286 15.79 13.14 13.03
N VAL A 287 15.67 12.96 11.71
CA VAL A 287 15.86 14.04 10.74
C VAL A 287 14.90 15.17 11.06
N LYS A 288 15.42 16.39 11.24
CA LYS A 288 14.61 17.58 11.55
C LYS A 288 13.75 18.02 10.37
N PHE A 289 14.28 17.89 9.16
CA PHE A 289 13.57 18.17 7.93
C PHE A 289 14.26 17.48 6.74
N GLY A 290 13.46 16.84 5.89
CA GLY A 290 13.88 16.24 4.63
C GLY A 290 12.79 16.41 3.59
N LYS A 291 13.17 16.31 2.32
CA LYS A 291 12.27 16.45 1.18
C LYS A 291 12.28 15.16 0.36
N GLU A 292 11.14 14.82 -0.21
CA GLU A 292 11.02 13.73 -1.18
C GLU A 292 10.06 14.11 -2.30
N ILE A 293 10.36 13.64 -3.51
CA ILE A 293 9.46 13.77 -4.64
C ILE A 293 8.48 12.61 -4.62
N VAL A 294 7.20 12.89 -4.81
CA VAL A 294 6.12 11.90 -4.85
C VAL A 294 5.33 12.10 -6.13
N LEU A 295 5.26 11.04 -6.95
CA LEU A 295 4.38 11.01 -8.12
C LEU A 295 2.96 10.64 -7.69
N LEU A 296 2.00 11.51 -8.01
CA LEU A 296 0.59 11.33 -7.70
C LEU A 296 -0.15 10.83 -8.96
N PRO A 297 -0.65 9.58 -8.98
CA PRO A 297 -1.46 9.04 -10.06
C PRO A 297 -2.91 9.55 -9.95
N LEU A 298 -3.15 10.79 -10.39
CA LEU A 298 -4.47 11.39 -10.35
C LEU A 298 -5.44 10.68 -11.30
N GLN A 299 -6.68 10.49 -10.84
CA GLN A 299 -7.82 10.12 -11.65
C GLN A 299 -8.48 11.38 -12.21
N LYS A 300 -9.20 11.28 -13.33
CA LYS A 300 -10.07 12.36 -13.81
C LYS A 300 -11.06 12.76 -12.72
N GLY A 301 -11.20 14.07 -12.48
CA GLY A 301 -12.08 14.63 -11.46
C GLY A 301 -11.33 15.03 -10.18
N LEU A 302 -12.06 15.06 -9.07
CA LEU A 302 -11.53 15.39 -7.74
C LEU A 302 -10.66 14.26 -7.20
N ASN A 303 -9.47 14.62 -6.75
CA ASN A 303 -8.57 13.78 -5.98
C ASN A 303 -8.29 14.45 -4.64
N GLN A 304 -8.00 13.64 -3.61
CA GLN A 304 -7.66 14.12 -2.27
C GLN A 304 -6.34 13.48 -1.84
N LEU A 305 -5.30 14.31 -1.70
CA LEU A 305 -4.02 13.91 -1.12
C LEU A 305 -4.07 14.18 0.38
N ILE A 306 -3.92 13.12 1.18
CA ILE A 306 -3.83 13.24 2.64
C ILE A 306 -2.39 13.00 3.08
N ILE A 307 -1.86 13.88 3.91
CA ILE A 307 -0.51 13.78 4.47
C ILE A 307 -0.61 13.92 5.98
N LYS A 308 -0.30 12.84 6.71
CA LYS A 308 -0.07 12.91 8.16
C LYS A 308 1.39 13.26 8.41
N HIS A 309 1.64 14.43 8.94
CA HIS A 309 2.93 14.83 9.48
C HIS A 309 2.97 14.41 10.95
N TYR A 310 3.94 13.58 11.32
CA TYR A 310 4.07 13.05 12.68
C TYR A 310 5.39 13.51 13.30
N ASN A 311 5.28 14.13 14.46
CA ASN A 311 6.44 14.47 15.26
C ASN A 311 6.80 13.28 16.13
N GLY A 312 7.87 12.57 15.80
CA GLY A 312 8.32 11.44 16.62
C GLY A 312 9.10 11.88 17.86
N TYR A 313 9.84 13.00 17.75
CA TYR A 313 10.98 13.26 18.64
C TYR A 313 11.26 14.75 18.93
N GLU A 314 10.98 15.65 17.99
CA GLU A 314 11.42 17.05 18.05
C GLU A 314 10.50 17.94 18.89
N SER A 315 10.94 19.15 19.25
CA SER A 315 10.09 20.14 19.92
C SER A 315 8.97 20.66 19.02
N ASP A 316 9.27 20.76 17.73
CA ASP A 316 8.42 21.36 16.71
C ASP A 316 8.29 20.40 15.53
N LEU A 317 7.12 20.39 14.89
CA LEU A 317 6.86 19.63 13.69
C LEU A 317 7.14 20.48 12.46
N SER A 318 8.08 20.04 11.63
CA SER A 318 8.39 20.69 10.35
C SER A 318 7.77 19.98 9.15
N TYR A 319 7.27 20.75 8.19
CA TYR A 319 6.62 20.23 6.99
C TYR A 319 6.61 21.24 5.83
N SER A 320 6.43 20.76 4.60
CA SER A 320 6.12 21.57 3.43
C SER A 320 5.39 20.75 2.37
N LEU A 321 4.71 21.42 1.45
CA LEU A 321 4.11 20.80 0.27
C LEU A 321 4.36 21.73 -0.92
N GLN A 322 4.79 21.17 -2.05
CA GLN A 322 5.04 21.94 -3.26
C GLN A 322 4.57 21.17 -4.51
N PRO A 323 3.57 21.69 -5.24
CA PRO A 323 3.31 21.30 -6.63
C PRO A 323 4.54 21.54 -7.50
N LEU A 324 4.90 20.55 -8.33
CA LEU A 324 6.01 20.70 -9.27
C LEU A 324 5.49 20.89 -10.70
N GLU A 325 6.00 21.92 -11.37
CA GLU A 325 5.74 22.16 -12.79
C GLU A 325 6.67 21.33 -13.69
N GLU A 326 7.82 20.90 -13.17
CA GLU A 326 8.76 20.03 -13.86
C GLU A 326 9.54 19.14 -12.88
N TRP A 327 9.96 17.96 -13.33
CA TRP A 327 10.75 17.00 -12.56
C TRP A 327 11.58 16.09 -13.46
N SER A 328 12.67 15.53 -12.93
CA SER A 328 13.52 14.59 -13.68
C SER A 328 12.96 13.17 -13.63
N ILE A 329 12.98 12.50 -14.78
CA ILE A 329 12.77 11.07 -14.92
C ILE A 329 14.03 10.44 -15.53
N TYR A 330 14.40 9.28 -15.03
CA TYR A 330 15.46 8.43 -15.54
C TYR A 330 14.87 7.14 -16.10
N SER A 331 15.48 6.60 -17.16
CA SER A 331 15.17 5.27 -17.68
C SER A 331 16.42 4.40 -17.71
N GLN A 332 16.35 3.21 -17.14
CA GLN A 332 17.44 2.25 -17.06
C GLN A 332 16.97 0.88 -17.56
N GLN A 333 17.59 0.39 -18.62
CA GLN A 333 17.29 -0.93 -19.17
C GLN A 333 17.64 -2.04 -18.19
N LEU A 334 16.76 -3.03 -18.10
CA LEU A 334 17.01 -4.27 -17.39
C LEU A 334 17.75 -5.25 -18.33
N PRO A 335 18.65 -6.10 -17.80
CA PRO A 335 19.41 -7.08 -18.58
C PRO A 335 18.57 -8.29 -19.05
N VAL A 336 17.23 -8.17 -19.07
CA VAL A 336 16.31 -9.20 -19.55
C VAL A 336 15.59 -8.71 -20.80
N THR A 337 15.15 -9.62 -21.66
CA THR A 337 14.48 -9.29 -22.94
C THR A 337 12.97 -9.44 -22.92
N ARG A 338 12.41 -9.93 -21.81
CA ARG A 338 10.98 -10.13 -21.60
C ARG A 338 10.67 -10.43 -20.13
N ILE A 339 9.46 -10.09 -19.71
CA ILE A 339 8.81 -10.55 -18.49
C ILE A 339 7.60 -11.40 -18.90
N ASN A 340 7.51 -12.65 -18.43
CA ASN A 340 6.48 -13.59 -18.87
C ASN A 340 5.37 -13.82 -17.84
N GLN A 341 5.71 -13.87 -16.55
CA GLN A 341 4.81 -14.33 -15.49
C GLN A 341 4.74 -13.38 -14.31
N SER A 342 5.90 -12.94 -13.80
CA SER A 342 5.93 -12.14 -12.58
C SER A 342 7.16 -11.29 -12.44
N VAL A 343 6.98 -10.17 -11.72
CA VAL A 343 8.07 -9.34 -11.23
C VAL A 343 7.85 -9.07 -9.76
N SER A 344 8.90 -9.04 -8.96
CA SER A 344 8.85 -8.46 -7.62
C SER A 344 10.05 -7.56 -7.36
N ILE A 345 9.84 -6.54 -6.54
CA ILE A 345 10.87 -5.59 -6.13
C ILE A 345 10.94 -5.51 -4.60
N ARG A 346 12.17 -5.49 -4.08
CA ARG A 346 12.53 -5.21 -2.69
C ARG A 346 13.75 -4.29 -2.65
N ALA A 347 13.87 -3.49 -1.60
CA ALA A 347 15.11 -2.77 -1.33
C ALA A 347 16.23 -3.75 -0.96
N ALA A 348 17.38 -3.64 -1.61
CA ALA A 348 18.61 -4.36 -1.26
C ALA A 348 19.46 -3.58 -0.25
N ASP A 349 19.16 -2.29 -0.07
CA ASP A 349 19.80 -1.36 0.87
C ASP A 349 18.92 -1.08 2.11
N ALA A 350 17.93 -1.93 2.38
CA ALA A 350 17.06 -1.77 3.53
C ALA A 350 17.82 -1.95 4.86
N GLU A 351 17.69 -0.99 5.77
CA GLU A 351 18.30 -1.06 7.12
C GLU A 351 17.73 -2.20 7.98
N SER A 352 16.51 -2.68 7.66
CA SER A 352 15.89 -3.84 8.29
C SER A 352 14.89 -4.52 7.34
N LYS A 353 14.46 -5.75 7.68
CA LYS A 353 13.47 -6.51 6.88
C LYS A 353 12.11 -5.81 6.75
N VAL A 354 11.82 -4.87 7.64
CA VAL A 354 10.57 -4.12 7.66
C VAL A 354 10.75 -2.66 7.25
N ALA A 355 11.96 -2.22 6.91
CA ALA A 355 12.21 -0.82 6.54
C ALA A 355 11.37 -0.41 5.31
N PRO A 356 10.81 0.81 5.30
CA PRO A 356 9.99 1.28 4.20
C PRO A 356 10.80 1.37 2.90
N LEU A 357 10.22 0.86 1.82
CA LEU A 357 10.82 0.77 0.49
C LEU A 357 11.24 2.15 -0.04
N ARG A 358 10.35 3.14 0.11
CA ARG A 358 10.51 4.52 -0.39
C ARG A 358 10.87 4.55 -1.90
N MET A 359 10.12 3.80 -2.71
CA MET A 359 10.23 3.75 -4.18
C MET A 359 8.86 3.89 -4.84
N ASN A 360 7.99 4.76 -4.30
CA ASN A 360 6.63 4.98 -4.80
C ASN A 360 6.56 5.62 -6.19
N ASN A 361 7.69 6.08 -6.73
CA ASN A 361 7.75 6.62 -8.10
C ASN A 361 8.25 5.60 -9.13
N LEU A 362 8.79 4.45 -8.67
CA LEU A 362 9.41 3.45 -9.52
C LEU A 362 8.36 2.71 -10.36
N ARG A 363 8.63 2.59 -11.66
CA ARG A 363 7.79 1.85 -12.61
C ARG A 363 8.67 0.94 -13.48
N ILE A 364 8.05 -0.06 -14.09
CA ILE A 364 8.68 -0.90 -15.12
C ILE A 364 7.86 -0.78 -16.40
N ILE A 365 8.52 -0.44 -17.50
CA ILE A 365 7.94 -0.51 -18.84
C ILE A 365 8.36 -1.85 -19.46
N LYS A 366 7.40 -2.71 -19.81
CA LYS A 366 7.62 -4.06 -20.34
C LYS A 366 8.01 -4.09 -21.81
#